data_AF-A0A4P7PSQ8-F1
#
_entry.id   AF-A0A4P7PSQ8-F1
#
_cell.length_a   1.000
_cell.length_b   1.000
_cell.length_c   1.000
_cell.angle_alpha   90.00
_cell.angle_beta   90.00
_cell.angle_gamma   90.00
#
_symmetry.space_group_name_H-M   'P 1'
#
loop_
_entity.id
_entity.type
_entity.pdbx_description
1 polymer ?
#
loop_
_entity_poly.entity_id
_entity_poly.type
_entity_poly.pdbx_seq_one_letter_code
_entity_poly.pdbx_strand_id
1 'polypeptide(L)'
;MKIGSLFLIAVLFFSCTKKSTSDNTETGTHETVSVDKQNSDWQAGFNLTHDIDVDSINGKPVRFYVKNKKCHQLAIDFYYGKYRPTDEERTDTLLSLAVSEDNDLRPFYRWILNKTILIADGALGEYTGVPAREYAEKFPEEFFEYMEIDKSNEKYNFWTESIQYSGFYDTDDYKNPEAIRKQLISTMVKNSNKDLKKRITKFALDCFPNKSNLD
;
A
#
# COMPACT_ATOMS: atom_id res chain seq x y z
N MET A 1 -27.18 -42.34 -51.41
CA MET A 1 -28.15 -43.32 -50.87
C MET A 1 -27.50 -44.10 -49.74
N LYS A 2 -27.76 -43.73 -48.47
CA LYS A 2 -27.61 -44.60 -47.28
C LYS A 2 -28.26 -43.94 -46.05
N ILE A 3 -29.20 -44.70 -45.50
CA ILE A 3 -29.84 -44.68 -44.17
C ILE A 3 -29.17 -43.84 -43.07
N GLY A 4 -29.99 -43.10 -42.31
CA GLY A 4 -29.71 -42.65 -40.94
C GLY A 4 -30.91 -42.98 -40.04
N SER A 5 -30.71 -43.78 -39.00
CA SER A 5 -31.79 -44.39 -38.21
C SER A 5 -32.34 -43.50 -37.09
N LEU A 6 -33.63 -43.65 -36.85
CA LEU A 6 -34.37 -43.12 -35.70
C LEU A 6 -34.06 -43.95 -34.45
N PHE A 7 -33.88 -43.33 -33.28
CA PHE A 7 -34.00 -44.01 -31.99
C PHE A 7 -34.72 -43.11 -30.97
N LEU A 8 -35.82 -43.63 -30.43
CA LEU A 8 -36.63 -43.01 -29.38
C LEU A 8 -36.27 -43.68 -28.06
N ILE A 9 -36.06 -42.91 -26.99
CA ILE A 9 -35.94 -43.47 -25.63
C ILE A 9 -37.01 -42.82 -24.75
N ALA A 10 -37.90 -43.66 -24.23
CA ALA A 10 -38.85 -43.32 -23.18
C ALA A 10 -38.34 -43.86 -21.84
N VAL A 11 -38.49 -43.09 -20.77
CA VAL A 11 -38.24 -43.55 -19.40
C VAL A 11 -39.49 -43.28 -18.56
N LEU A 12 -39.89 -44.27 -17.77
CA LEU A 12 -41.16 -44.35 -17.07
C LEU A 12 -41.13 -43.60 -15.73
N PHE A 13 -42.24 -42.93 -15.41
CA PHE A 13 -42.50 -42.46 -14.05
C PHE A 13 -43.05 -43.61 -13.18
N PHE A 14 -42.50 -43.78 -11.98
CA PHE A 14 -43.12 -44.53 -10.89
C PHE A 14 -43.16 -43.66 -9.63
N SER A 15 -44.25 -43.76 -8.86
CA SER A 15 -44.55 -42.89 -7.72
C SER A 15 -45.32 -43.63 -6.63
N CYS A 16 -44.86 -43.51 -5.35
CA CYS A 16 -45.60 -43.56 -4.05
C CYS A 16 -44.64 -43.97 -2.88
N THR A 17 -44.47 -43.25 -1.74
CA THR A 17 -45.40 -42.95 -0.60
C THR A 17 -45.50 -44.14 0.40
N LYS A 18 -45.22 -44.10 1.73
CA LYS A 18 -44.96 -43.09 2.82
C LYS A 18 -44.15 -43.75 3.99
N LYS A 19 -43.15 -43.14 4.65
CA LYS A 19 -43.13 -42.23 5.86
C LYS A 19 -42.94 -42.88 7.26
N SER A 20 -41.83 -42.55 7.94
CA SER A 20 -41.65 -42.37 9.42
C SER A 20 -40.24 -41.78 9.71
N THR A 21 -40.08 -40.55 10.22
CA THR A 21 -39.79 -40.16 11.64
C THR A 21 -38.49 -40.82 12.19
N SER A 22 -37.45 -40.15 12.75
CA SER A 22 -37.33 -38.85 13.46
C SER A 22 -35.91 -38.22 13.34
N ASP A 23 -35.78 -36.92 13.69
CA ASP A 23 -34.62 -36.17 14.25
C ASP A 23 -33.18 -36.47 13.75
N ASN A 24 -32.39 -35.52 13.22
CA ASN A 24 -32.04 -34.21 13.80
C ASN A 24 -31.56 -33.21 12.73
N THR A 25 -31.76 -31.92 12.99
CA THR A 25 -31.41 -30.82 12.07
C THR A 25 -30.08 -30.15 12.48
N GLU A 26 -28.99 -30.48 11.80
CA GLU A 26 -27.80 -29.61 11.77
C GLU A 26 -27.87 -28.70 10.53
N THR A 27 -28.60 -27.60 10.66
CA THR A 27 -28.45 -26.46 9.76
C THR A 27 -27.11 -25.79 10.05
N GLY A 28 -26.07 -26.19 9.30
CA GLY A 28 -24.85 -25.42 9.17
C GLY A 28 -25.14 -24.09 8.47
N THR A 29 -25.61 -23.11 9.22
CA THR A 29 -25.65 -21.71 8.79
C THR A 29 -24.21 -21.28 8.58
N HIS A 30 -23.81 -21.17 7.31
CA HIS A 30 -22.74 -20.24 6.94
C HIS A 30 -23.22 -18.85 7.36
N GLU A 31 -22.85 -18.44 8.58
CA GLU A 31 -22.84 -17.05 8.96
C GLU A 31 -21.79 -16.35 8.08
N THR A 32 -22.20 -15.96 6.88
CA THR A 32 -21.68 -14.73 6.30
C THR A 32 -22.04 -13.63 7.29
N VAL A 33 -21.12 -13.38 8.23
CA VAL A 33 -21.12 -12.17 9.03
C VAL A 33 -21.07 -11.03 8.04
N SER A 34 -22.24 -10.51 7.70
CA SER A 34 -22.38 -9.19 7.09
C SER A 34 -21.89 -8.21 8.15
N VAL A 35 -20.57 -8.02 8.20
CA VAL A 35 -19.98 -6.87 8.84
C VAL A 35 -20.65 -5.70 8.17
N ASP A 36 -21.54 -5.04 8.91
CA ASP A 36 -22.10 -3.77 8.49
C ASP A 36 -20.92 -2.91 8.08
N LYS A 37 -20.85 -2.57 6.79
CA LYS A 37 -20.04 -1.45 6.31
C LYS A 37 -20.71 -0.19 6.82
N GLN A 38 -20.72 -0.02 8.15
CA GLN A 38 -20.76 1.29 8.75
C GLN A 38 -19.72 2.12 8.04
N ASN A 39 -20.13 3.33 7.70
CA ASN A 39 -19.44 4.25 6.83
C ASN A 39 -18.22 4.82 7.59
N SER A 40 -17.26 3.95 7.90
CA SER A 40 -16.07 4.28 8.66
C SER A 40 -15.21 5.16 7.79
N ASP A 41 -15.04 6.39 8.25
CA ASP A 41 -14.03 7.28 7.71
C ASP A 41 -12.66 6.61 7.87
N TRP A 42 -12.15 6.09 6.75
CA TRP A 42 -10.86 5.41 6.71
C TRP A 42 -9.69 6.38 6.94
N GLN A 43 -9.96 7.68 6.99
CA GLN A 43 -9.02 8.75 7.31
C GLN A 43 -9.19 9.30 8.73
N ALA A 44 -10.02 8.67 9.60
CA ALA A 44 -10.27 9.17 10.96
C ALA A 44 -9.00 9.37 11.82
N GLY A 45 -7.93 8.59 11.56
CA GLY A 45 -6.62 8.75 12.21
C GLY A 45 -5.67 9.77 11.54
N PHE A 46 -6.10 10.47 10.49
CA PHE A 46 -5.22 11.34 9.70
C PHE A 46 -5.10 12.75 10.25
N ASN A 47 -6.01 13.16 11.15
CA ASN A 47 -6.16 14.51 11.70
C ASN A 47 -6.44 15.55 10.60
N LEU A 48 -7.44 15.28 9.77
CA LEU A 48 -7.91 16.16 8.69
C LEU A 48 -9.30 16.70 9.00
N THR A 49 -9.57 17.93 8.54
CA THR A 49 -10.92 18.51 8.49
C THR A 49 -11.55 18.38 7.11
N HIS A 50 -10.75 18.09 6.09
CA HIS A 50 -11.08 18.15 4.66
C HIS A 50 -11.43 19.57 4.15
N ASP A 51 -11.21 20.60 4.97
CA ASP A 51 -11.18 21.99 4.52
C ASP A 51 -9.76 22.39 4.12
N ILE A 52 -9.59 22.71 2.84
CA ILE A 52 -8.31 23.10 2.24
C ILE A 52 -7.75 24.42 2.75
N ASP A 53 -8.55 25.22 3.46
CA ASP A 53 -8.13 26.49 4.10
C ASP A 53 -7.74 26.31 5.57
N VAL A 54 -8.09 25.17 6.18
CA VAL A 54 -7.79 24.83 7.58
C VAL A 54 -6.63 23.83 7.67
N ASP A 55 -6.67 22.78 6.85
CA ASP A 55 -5.66 21.72 6.88
C ASP A 55 -4.30 22.22 6.35
N SER A 56 -3.21 21.71 6.93
CA SER A 56 -1.84 22.04 6.54
C SER A 56 -0.99 20.78 6.41
N ILE A 57 -0.25 20.68 5.30
CA ILE A 57 0.66 19.57 5.01
C ILE A 57 2.04 20.17 4.79
N ASN A 58 3.03 19.65 5.51
CA ASN A 58 4.42 20.14 5.48
C ASN A 58 4.55 21.68 5.63
N GLY A 59 3.70 22.28 6.48
CA GLY A 59 3.68 23.72 6.76
C GLY A 59 3.00 24.59 5.71
N LYS A 60 2.48 24.03 4.60
CA LYS A 60 1.68 24.77 3.60
C LYS A 60 0.19 24.40 3.73
N PRO A 61 -0.75 25.35 3.59
CA PRO A 61 -2.19 25.04 3.59
C PRO A 61 -2.53 24.11 2.41
N VAL A 62 -3.46 23.18 2.59
CA VAL A 62 -3.75 22.16 1.54
C VAL A 62 -4.20 22.79 0.23
N ARG A 63 -4.85 23.97 0.26
CA ARG A 63 -5.15 24.80 -0.91
C ARG A 63 -3.96 25.02 -1.84
N PHE A 64 -2.74 25.16 -1.30
CA PHE A 64 -1.53 25.35 -2.10
C PHE A 64 -1.31 24.18 -3.07
N TYR A 65 -1.53 22.95 -2.61
CA TYR A 65 -1.38 21.75 -3.42
C TYR A 65 -2.62 21.51 -4.29
N VAL A 66 -3.81 21.48 -3.71
CA VAL A 66 -5.07 21.11 -4.41
C VAL A 66 -5.45 22.10 -5.53
N LYS A 67 -5.06 23.39 -5.43
CA LYS A 67 -5.29 24.37 -6.51
C LYS A 67 -4.12 24.52 -7.49
N ASN A 68 -3.02 23.80 -7.30
CA ASN A 68 -1.93 23.77 -8.27
C ASN A 68 -2.38 22.97 -9.50
N LYS A 69 -2.30 23.58 -10.69
CA LYS A 69 -2.74 22.97 -11.96
C LYS A 69 -1.98 21.70 -12.37
N LYS A 70 -0.83 21.43 -11.74
CA LYS A 70 -0.07 20.19 -11.92
C LYS A 70 -0.38 19.10 -10.89
N CYS A 71 -1.21 19.40 -9.88
CA CYS A 71 -1.56 18.42 -8.85
C CYS A 71 -2.36 17.27 -9.49
N HIS A 72 -1.91 16.04 -9.28
CA HIS A 72 -2.55 14.88 -9.86
C HIS A 72 -3.93 14.64 -9.22
N GLN A 73 -4.94 14.29 -10.02
CA GLN A 73 -6.31 14.13 -9.52
C GLN A 73 -6.41 13.06 -8.43
N LEU A 74 -5.62 11.98 -8.52
CA LEU A 74 -5.59 10.93 -7.50
C LEU A 74 -5.18 11.44 -6.12
N ALA A 75 -4.27 12.41 -6.06
CA ALA A 75 -3.83 13.00 -4.80
C ALA A 75 -4.91 13.90 -4.18
N ILE A 76 -5.67 14.59 -5.03
CA ILE A 76 -6.84 15.38 -4.63
C ILE A 76 -7.96 14.45 -4.12
N ASP A 77 -8.24 13.35 -4.83
CA ASP A 77 -9.24 12.36 -4.44
C ASP A 77 -8.88 11.65 -3.13
N PHE A 78 -7.60 11.34 -2.90
CA PHE A 78 -7.09 10.80 -1.64
C PHE A 78 -7.32 11.77 -0.49
N TYR A 79 -6.97 13.06 -0.65
CA TYR A 79 -7.14 14.05 0.42
C TYR A 79 -8.62 14.27 0.81
N TYR A 80 -9.54 14.18 -0.14
CA TYR A 80 -10.99 14.29 0.12
C TYR A 80 -11.67 12.96 0.50
N GLY A 81 -10.91 11.90 0.82
CA GLY A 81 -11.45 10.60 1.21
C GLY A 81 -12.15 9.81 0.09
N LYS A 82 -12.21 10.38 -1.13
CA LYS A 82 -12.87 9.80 -2.32
C LYS A 82 -12.11 8.62 -2.91
N TYR A 83 -10.82 8.53 -2.61
CA TYR A 83 -9.98 7.42 -3.03
C TYR A 83 -9.17 6.85 -1.86
N ARG A 84 -9.59 5.67 -1.39
CA ARG A 84 -8.80 4.82 -0.50
C ARG A 84 -7.91 3.92 -1.36
N PRO A 85 -6.58 3.91 -1.16
CA PRO A 85 -5.69 2.97 -1.85
C PRO A 85 -6.05 1.51 -1.53
N THR A 86 -5.94 0.65 -2.54
CA THR A 86 -6.07 -0.80 -2.46
C THR A 86 -5.02 -1.47 -3.35
N ASP A 87 -5.10 -2.77 -3.54
CA ASP A 87 -4.26 -3.60 -4.41
C ASP A 87 -4.56 -3.41 -5.91
N GLU A 88 -4.36 -2.20 -6.44
CA GLU A 88 -4.61 -1.85 -7.84
C GLU A 88 -3.56 -0.90 -8.46
N GLU A 89 -3.44 -0.90 -9.79
CA GLU A 89 -2.53 -0.02 -10.59
C GLU A 89 -2.70 1.48 -10.28
N ARG A 90 -3.91 1.90 -9.89
CA ARG A 90 -4.23 3.27 -9.49
C ARG A 90 -3.54 3.65 -8.17
N THR A 91 -3.26 2.70 -7.28
CA THR A 91 -2.45 2.91 -6.07
C THR A 91 -1.00 3.12 -6.45
N ASP A 92 -0.42 2.26 -7.30
CA ASP A 92 0.96 2.42 -7.78
C ASP A 92 1.17 3.79 -8.47
N THR A 93 0.22 4.18 -9.32
CA THR A 93 0.19 5.52 -9.93
C THR A 93 0.12 6.65 -8.90
N LEU A 94 -0.59 6.47 -7.78
CA LEU A 94 -0.66 7.47 -6.70
C LEU A 94 0.65 7.55 -5.89
N LEU A 95 1.26 6.41 -5.58
CA LEU A 95 2.45 6.34 -4.72
C LEU A 95 3.72 6.80 -5.46
N SER A 96 3.87 6.47 -6.73
CA SER A 96 4.97 6.94 -7.59
C SER A 96 5.01 8.47 -7.77
N LEU A 97 3.92 9.20 -7.50
CA LEU A 97 3.95 10.67 -7.47
C LEU A 97 4.93 11.21 -6.42
N ALA A 98 5.19 10.47 -5.33
CA ALA A 98 6.13 10.85 -4.29
C ALA A 98 7.56 11.05 -4.83
N VAL A 99 7.94 10.39 -5.93
CA VAL A 99 9.28 10.50 -6.53
C VAL A 99 9.39 11.54 -7.64
N SER A 100 8.37 12.39 -7.81
CA SER A 100 8.35 13.45 -8.84
C SER A 100 9.33 14.61 -8.57
N GLU A 101 9.81 15.24 -9.65
CA GLU A 101 10.72 16.41 -9.58
C GLU A 101 10.01 17.71 -9.17
N ASP A 102 8.68 17.71 -9.04
CA ASP A 102 7.94 18.94 -8.70
C ASP A 102 8.07 19.22 -7.19
N ASN A 103 9.08 20.00 -6.83
CA ASN A 103 9.41 20.39 -5.44
C ASN A 103 8.24 21.06 -4.70
N ASP A 104 7.27 21.64 -5.40
CA ASP A 104 6.09 22.23 -4.78
C ASP A 104 5.01 21.19 -4.43
N LEU A 105 4.90 20.11 -5.21
CA LEU A 105 3.90 19.05 -5.01
C LEU A 105 4.43 17.82 -4.27
N ARG A 106 5.71 17.49 -4.41
CA ARG A 106 6.33 16.33 -3.76
C ARG A 106 6.10 16.24 -2.24
N PRO A 107 6.12 17.32 -1.45
CA PRO A 107 5.80 17.23 -0.02
C PRO A 107 4.38 16.72 0.28
N PHE A 108 3.41 17.02 -0.59
CA PHE A 108 2.04 16.50 -0.51
C PHE A 108 1.99 15.03 -0.92
N TYR A 109 2.64 14.65 -2.02
CA TYR A 109 2.70 13.26 -2.46
C TYR A 109 3.45 12.34 -1.49
N ARG A 110 4.54 12.81 -0.85
CA ARG A 110 5.20 12.11 0.27
C ARG A 110 4.25 11.93 1.45
N TRP A 111 3.48 12.95 1.80
CA TRP A 111 2.49 12.83 2.87
C TRP A 111 1.43 11.76 2.54
N ILE A 112 0.99 11.67 1.27
CA ILE A 112 0.09 10.58 0.83
C ILE A 112 0.76 9.22 0.99
N LEU A 113 1.96 9.02 0.45
CA LEU A 113 2.72 7.77 0.60
C LEU A 113 2.87 7.38 2.08
N ASN A 114 3.23 8.32 2.94
CA ASN A 114 3.30 8.11 4.38
C ASN A 114 1.95 7.70 4.98
N LYS A 115 0.84 8.32 4.55
CA LYS A 115 -0.50 7.97 5.04
C LYS A 115 -0.95 6.59 4.53
N THR A 116 -0.58 6.20 3.31
CA THR A 116 -0.82 4.85 2.78
C THR A 116 -0.04 3.79 3.56
N ILE A 117 1.25 4.03 3.87
CA ILE A 117 2.05 3.15 4.72
C ILE A 117 1.37 2.89 6.09
N LEU A 118 0.80 3.94 6.71
CA LEU A 118 0.12 3.82 8.01
C LEU A 118 -1.20 3.03 7.99
N ILE A 119 -1.81 2.83 6.81
CA ILE A 119 -3.06 2.06 6.66
C ILE A 119 -2.87 0.76 5.88
N ALA A 120 -1.62 0.41 5.56
CA ALA A 120 -1.30 -0.78 4.80
C ALA A 120 -1.55 -2.03 5.64
N ASP A 121 -2.55 -2.82 5.23
CA ASP A 121 -2.69 -4.23 5.59
C ASP A 121 -2.10 -5.10 4.47
N GLY A 122 -1.97 -6.42 4.70
CA GLY A 122 -1.16 -7.37 3.92
C GLY A 122 -0.96 -7.02 2.44
N ALA A 123 -2.01 -7.09 1.63
CA ALA A 123 -1.94 -6.85 0.18
C ALA A 123 -1.59 -5.40 -0.19
N LEU A 124 -2.08 -4.40 0.55
CA LEU A 124 -1.70 -3.00 0.33
C LEU A 124 -0.23 -2.74 0.72
N GLY A 125 0.30 -3.52 1.67
CA GLY A 125 1.71 -3.50 2.05
C GLY A 125 2.64 -3.77 0.87
N GLU A 126 2.25 -4.62 -0.07
CA GLU A 126 3.03 -4.99 -1.26
C GLU A 126 3.33 -3.80 -2.19
N TYR A 127 2.49 -2.75 -2.15
CA TYR A 127 2.62 -1.56 -3.02
C TYR A 127 3.45 -0.43 -2.40
N THR A 128 3.75 -0.48 -1.10
CA THR A 128 4.31 0.68 -0.38
C THR A 128 5.84 0.73 -0.35
N GLY A 129 6.51 -0.42 -0.34
CA GLY A 129 7.94 -0.52 -0.11
C GLY A 129 8.80 0.04 -1.25
N VAL A 130 8.47 -0.25 -2.51
CA VAL A 130 9.22 0.28 -3.67
C VAL A 130 9.15 1.82 -3.71
N PRO A 131 7.97 2.47 -3.71
CA PRO A 131 7.88 3.93 -3.68
C PRO A 131 8.57 4.57 -2.45
N ALA A 132 8.51 3.92 -1.28
CA ALA A 132 9.21 4.37 -0.07
C ALA A 132 10.74 4.32 -0.23
N ARG A 133 11.26 3.24 -0.82
CA ARG A 133 12.68 3.09 -1.12
C ARG A 133 13.15 4.08 -2.17
N GLU A 134 12.44 4.19 -3.29
CA GLU A 134 12.78 5.14 -4.36
C GLU A 134 12.81 6.58 -3.84
N TYR A 135 11.86 6.95 -2.97
CA TYR A 135 11.84 8.27 -2.34
C TYR A 135 13.12 8.52 -1.51
N ALA A 136 13.52 7.56 -0.68
CA ALA A 136 14.74 7.66 0.12
C ALA A 136 16.01 7.66 -0.75
N GLU A 137 16.08 6.81 -1.77
CA GLU A 137 17.16 6.74 -2.75
C GLU A 137 17.34 8.05 -3.52
N LYS A 138 16.23 8.71 -3.88
CA LYS A 138 16.23 9.90 -4.75
C LYS A 138 16.40 11.22 -3.98
N PHE A 139 15.82 11.33 -2.78
CA PHE A 139 15.81 12.57 -1.99
C PHE A 139 16.32 12.34 -0.56
N PRO A 140 17.58 11.92 -0.36
CA PRO A 140 18.08 11.47 0.95
C PRO A 140 18.03 12.56 2.02
N GLU A 141 18.33 13.83 1.71
CA GLU A 141 18.15 14.95 2.65
C GLU A 141 16.69 15.12 3.07
N GLU A 142 15.78 15.21 2.10
CA GLU A 142 14.35 15.48 2.35
C GLU A 142 13.69 14.30 3.10
N PHE A 143 14.12 13.07 2.81
CA PHE A 143 13.76 11.87 3.56
C PHE A 143 14.17 11.98 5.03
N PHE A 144 15.45 12.22 5.31
CA PHE A 144 15.94 12.27 6.68
C PHE A 144 15.39 13.45 7.49
N GLU A 145 15.24 14.62 6.87
CA GLU A 145 14.59 15.79 7.47
C GLU A 145 13.11 15.50 7.77
N TYR A 146 12.39 14.82 6.87
CA TYR A 146 11.00 14.43 7.09
C TYR A 146 10.85 13.39 8.22
N MET A 147 11.80 12.46 8.36
CA MET A 147 11.80 11.52 9.48
C MET A 147 12.02 12.24 10.82
N GLU A 148 12.98 13.15 10.89
CA GLU A 148 13.29 13.92 12.12
C GLU A 148 12.16 14.81 12.64
N ILE A 149 11.16 15.15 11.82
CA ILE A 149 9.95 15.85 12.31
C ILE A 149 9.21 15.00 13.34
N ASP A 150 9.21 13.67 13.18
CA ASP A 150 8.66 12.75 14.15
C ASP A 150 9.68 12.48 15.28
N LYS A 151 9.22 12.60 16.53
CA LYS A 151 10.03 12.36 17.73
C LYS A 151 9.76 11.01 18.40
N SER A 152 8.70 10.29 18.04
CA SER A 152 8.46 8.91 18.52
C SER A 152 9.31 7.87 17.77
N ASN A 153 9.81 8.23 16.57
CA ASN A 153 10.48 7.34 15.61
C ASN A 153 9.54 6.30 14.97
N GLU A 154 8.23 6.34 15.23
CA GLU A 154 7.24 5.44 14.63
C GLU A 154 7.23 5.58 13.11
N LYS A 155 7.26 6.81 12.59
CA LYS A 155 7.29 7.07 11.14
C LYS A 155 8.49 6.40 10.47
N TYR A 156 9.67 6.48 11.11
CA TYR A 156 10.88 5.86 10.60
C TYR A 156 10.74 4.34 10.57
N ASN A 157 10.24 3.74 11.66
CA ASN A 157 10.01 2.30 11.76
C ASN A 157 9.05 1.81 10.67
N PHE A 158 7.88 2.43 10.52
CA PHE A 158 6.90 2.07 9.49
C PHE A 158 7.46 2.16 8.06
N TRP A 159 8.30 3.16 7.76
CA TRP A 159 8.98 3.25 6.47
C TRP A 159 10.03 2.15 6.30
N THR A 160 10.84 1.85 7.32
CA THR A 160 11.82 0.75 7.23
C THR A 160 11.16 -0.61 7.10
N GLU A 161 10.04 -0.84 7.81
CA GLU A 161 9.25 -2.08 7.75
C GLU A 161 8.55 -2.24 6.40
N SER A 162 7.96 -1.17 5.85
CA SER A 162 7.39 -1.15 4.49
C SER A 162 8.44 -1.51 3.43
N ILE A 163 9.63 -0.90 3.50
CA ILE A 163 10.74 -1.22 2.59
C ILE A 163 11.28 -2.64 2.81
N GLN A 164 11.34 -3.12 4.05
CA GLN A 164 11.75 -4.50 4.35
C GLN A 164 10.74 -5.53 3.81
N TYR A 165 9.45 -5.20 3.82
CA TYR A 165 8.37 -6.07 3.35
C TYR A 165 8.32 -6.17 1.83
N SER A 166 8.34 -5.04 1.12
CA SER A 166 8.08 -4.97 -0.32
C SER A 166 9.00 -4.05 -1.12
N GLY A 167 10.05 -3.48 -0.52
CA GLY A 167 10.98 -2.55 -1.18
C GLY A 167 12.05 -3.17 -2.07
N PHE A 168 11.74 -4.27 -2.74
CA PHE A 168 12.67 -4.98 -3.64
C PHE A 168 12.38 -4.60 -5.10
N TYR A 169 13.40 -4.23 -5.86
CA TYR A 169 13.27 -4.09 -7.31
C TYR A 169 13.33 -5.47 -7.99
N ASP A 170 12.77 -5.60 -9.20
CA ASP A 170 12.81 -6.86 -10.00
C ASP A 170 14.21 -7.45 -10.19
N THR A 171 15.26 -6.61 -10.10
CA THR A 171 16.66 -7.01 -10.24
C THR A 171 17.31 -7.48 -8.93
N ASP A 172 16.65 -7.31 -7.78
CA ASP A 172 17.22 -7.60 -6.48
C ASP A 172 17.10 -9.10 -6.12
N ASP A 173 18.22 -9.71 -5.74
CA ASP A 173 18.17 -11.01 -5.04
C ASP A 173 17.87 -10.77 -3.56
N TYR A 174 16.61 -10.99 -3.15
CA TYR A 174 16.19 -10.93 -1.75
C TYR A 174 16.97 -11.90 -0.84
N LYS A 175 17.58 -12.96 -1.40
CA LYS A 175 18.49 -13.87 -0.69
C LYS A 175 19.89 -13.28 -0.52
N ASN A 176 20.16 -12.07 -0.99
CA ASN A 176 21.41 -11.35 -0.85
C ASN A 176 21.18 -9.89 -0.36
N PRO A 177 20.66 -9.70 0.88
CA PRO A 177 20.40 -8.37 1.42
C PRO A 177 21.68 -7.51 1.50
N GLU A 178 22.88 -8.10 1.55
CA GLU A 178 24.13 -7.33 1.51
C GLU A 178 24.34 -6.61 0.17
N ALA A 179 23.99 -7.23 -0.96
CA ALA A 179 24.05 -6.59 -2.27
C ALA A 179 23.05 -5.42 -2.36
N ILE A 180 21.80 -5.66 -1.93
CA ILE A 180 20.74 -4.64 -1.90
C ILE A 180 21.16 -3.45 -1.03
N ARG A 181 21.68 -3.69 0.17
CA ARG A 181 22.24 -2.63 1.03
C ARG A 181 23.33 -1.83 0.33
N LYS A 182 24.29 -2.49 -0.33
CA LYS A 182 25.38 -1.80 -1.04
C LYS A 182 24.85 -0.91 -2.16
N GLN A 183 23.83 -1.37 -2.89
CA GLN A 183 23.15 -0.58 -3.91
C GLN A 183 22.41 0.62 -3.31
N LEU A 184 21.54 0.41 -2.32
CA LEU A 184 20.82 1.47 -1.61
C LEU A 184 21.78 2.54 -1.04
N ILE A 185 22.85 2.11 -0.35
CA ILE A 185 23.87 3.01 0.18
C ILE A 185 24.55 3.81 -0.95
N SER A 186 24.92 3.14 -2.04
CA SER A 186 25.58 3.78 -3.20
C SER A 186 24.67 4.82 -3.86
N THR A 187 23.39 4.50 -4.08
CA THR A 187 22.40 5.39 -4.69
C THR A 187 22.14 6.61 -3.81
N MET A 188 21.83 6.41 -2.52
CA MET A 188 21.60 7.51 -1.59
C MET A 188 22.85 8.40 -1.43
N VAL A 189 24.05 7.82 -1.29
CA VAL A 189 25.29 8.62 -1.17
C VAL A 189 25.58 9.41 -2.44
N LYS A 190 25.28 8.86 -3.63
CA LYS A 190 25.42 9.56 -4.91
C LYS A 190 24.46 10.74 -5.05
N ASN A 191 23.23 10.60 -4.53
CA ASN A 191 22.19 11.63 -4.63
C ASN A 191 22.23 12.64 -3.46
N SER A 192 23.05 12.39 -2.44
CA SER A 192 23.24 13.23 -1.25
C SER A 192 24.26 14.34 -1.50
N ASN A 193 23.92 15.58 -1.14
CA ASN A 193 24.82 16.72 -1.09
C ASN A 193 25.41 16.98 0.31
N LYS A 194 24.86 16.34 1.36
CA LYS A 194 25.40 16.36 2.73
C LYS A 194 26.21 15.08 3.02
N ASP A 195 27.08 15.10 4.04
CA ASP A 195 27.66 13.86 4.60
C ASP A 195 26.63 13.14 5.48
N LEU A 196 25.80 12.34 4.83
CA LEU A 196 24.79 11.50 5.48
C LEU A 196 25.23 10.04 5.56
N LYS A 197 26.50 9.71 5.22
CA LYS A 197 26.95 8.32 5.01
C LYS A 197 26.66 7.39 6.19
N LYS A 198 26.90 7.85 7.43
CA LYS A 198 26.59 7.07 8.65
C LYS A 198 25.09 6.77 8.79
N ARG A 199 24.23 7.72 8.44
CA ARG A 199 22.76 7.59 8.52
C ARG A 199 22.23 6.68 7.42
N ILE A 200 22.71 6.88 6.19
CA ILE A 200 22.40 6.04 5.03
C ILE A 200 22.78 4.58 5.31
N THR A 201 23.98 4.31 5.84
CA THR A 201 24.39 2.95 6.21
C THR A 201 23.50 2.33 7.30
N LYS A 202 23.06 3.11 8.30
CA LYS A 202 22.11 2.61 9.31
C LYS A 202 20.75 2.29 8.67
N PHE A 203 20.18 3.22 7.92
CA PHE A 203 18.90 3.05 7.24
C PHE A 203 18.88 1.83 6.33
N ALA A 204 19.91 1.64 5.50
CA ALA A 204 20.02 0.45 4.67
C ALA A 204 20.12 -0.85 5.47
N LEU A 205 20.79 -0.84 6.62
CA LEU A 205 20.85 -1.99 7.54
C LEU A 205 19.50 -2.28 8.21
N ASP A 206 18.74 -1.24 8.55
CA ASP A 206 17.41 -1.36 9.13
C ASP A 206 16.40 -1.94 8.10
N CYS A 207 16.41 -1.43 6.86
CA CYS A 207 15.55 -1.93 5.78
C CYS A 207 15.88 -3.36 5.33
N PHE A 208 17.17 -3.72 5.30
CA PHE A 208 17.62 -5.00 4.77
C PHE A 208 18.62 -5.63 5.75
N PRO A 209 18.17 -6.26 6.84
CA PRO A 209 19.05 -6.79 7.88
C PRO A 209 19.93 -7.98 7.41
N ASN A 210 20.84 -8.43 8.27
CA ASN A 210 21.60 -9.66 8.04
C ASN A 210 20.71 -10.90 8.26
N LYS A 211 20.95 -11.97 7.48
CA LYS A 211 20.20 -13.23 7.58
C LYS A 211 20.15 -13.85 8.98
N SER A 212 21.18 -13.62 9.79
CA SER A 212 21.28 -14.12 11.18
C SER A 212 20.31 -13.48 12.17
N ASN A 213 19.49 -12.53 11.72
CA ASN A 213 18.58 -11.74 12.57
C ASN A 213 17.11 -11.97 12.18
N LEU A 214 16.81 -13.08 11.49
CA LEU A 214 15.48 -13.47 11.01
C LEU A 214 15.04 -14.84 11.55
N ASP A 215 15.78 -15.37 12.55
CA ASP A 215 15.48 -16.58 13.32
C ASP A 215 14.86 -16.22 14.68
#